data_AF-W1XSS5-F1
#
_entry.id   AF-W1XSS5-F1
#
_cell.length_a   1.000
_cell.length_b   1.000
_cell.length_c   1.000
_cell.angle_alpha   90.00
_cell.angle_beta   90.00
_cell.angle_gamma   90.00
#
_symmetry.space_group_name_H-M   'P 1'
#
loop_
_entity.id
_entity.type
_entity.pdbx_description
1 polymer ?
#
loop_
_entity_poly.entity_id
_entity_poly.type
_entity_poly.pdbx_seq_one_letter_code
_entity_poly.pdbx_strand_id
1 'polypeptide(L)' 'ELVLWSSQEFKFIEMDDLFTTGSSIMPQKKNPDGAELIRGKTGRVYGNLFALFTVMKGIPLAYNKDMQEDKE' A
#
# COMPACT_ATOMS: atom_id res chain seq x y z
N GLU A 1 12.41 3.22 1.54
CA GLU A 1 13.45 3.17 2.57
C GLU A 1 13.69 1.80 3.20
N LEU A 2 12.80 1.24 4.01
CA LEU A 2 13.01 -0.08 4.63
C LEU A 2 13.45 -1.18 3.63
N VAL A 3 12.78 -1.26 2.47
CA VAL A 3 13.11 -2.21 1.39
C VAL A 3 14.55 -2.07 0.89
N LEU A 4 15.07 -0.83 0.83
CA LEU A 4 16.43 -0.55 0.38
C LEU A 4 17.44 -0.83 1.50
N TRP A 5 17.14 -0.39 2.72
CA TRP A 5 18.00 -0.59 3.89
C TRP A 5 18.17 -2.06 4.26
N SER A 6 17.17 -2.92 3.95
CA SER A 6 17.22 -4.36 4.17
C SER A 6 17.91 -5.13 3.04
N SER A 7 18.37 -4.48 1.97
CA SER A 7 19.04 -5.16 0.86
C SER A 7 20.42 -5.69 1.26
N GLN A 8 20.96 -6.62 0.47
CA GLN A 8 22.27 -7.22 0.75
C GLN A 8 23.43 -6.24 0.55
N GLU A 9 23.27 -5.24 -0.31
CA GLU A 9 24.26 -4.20 -0.61
C GLU A 9 24.35 -3.18 0.53
N PHE A 10 23.20 -2.83 1.14
CA PHE A 10 23.13 -1.84 2.23
C PHE A 10 23.28 -2.47 3.61
N LYS A 11 22.50 -3.51 3.93
CA LYS A 11 22.49 -4.22 5.23
C LYS A 11 22.45 -3.30 6.46
N PHE A 12 21.70 -2.21 6.39
CA PHE A 12 21.58 -1.29 7.53
C PHE A 12 20.63 -1.80 8.60
N ILE A 13 19.63 -2.58 8.20
CA ILE A 13 18.64 -3.17 9.11
C ILE A 13 18.41 -4.64 8.76
N GLU A 14 18.00 -5.42 9.76
CA GLU A 14 17.41 -6.74 9.58
C GLU A 14 15.95 -6.68 10.03
N MET A 15 15.05 -7.21 9.21
CA MET A 15 13.62 -7.25 9.53
C MET A 15 13.26 -8.56 10.26
N ASP A 16 12.29 -8.46 11.17
CA ASP A 16 11.74 -9.61 11.89
C ASP A 16 10.97 -10.56 10.94
N ASP A 17 10.99 -11.85 11.27
CA ASP A 17 10.36 -12.91 10.49
C ASP A 17 8.83 -12.74 10.40
N LEU A 18 8.20 -12.06 11.38
CA LEU A 18 6.78 -11.71 11.33
C LEU A 18 6.40 -10.79 10.16
N PHE A 19 7.34 -9.99 9.65
CA PHE A 19 7.09 -8.98 8.62
C PHE A 19 7.79 -9.28 7.29
N THR A 20 8.41 -10.46 7.18
CA THR A 20 9.17 -10.88 6.00
C THR A 20 8.76 -12.27 5.54
N THR A 21 8.99 -12.58 4.27
CA THR A 21 9.02 -13.99 3.83
C THR A 21 10.47 -14.45 3.63
N GLY A 22 10.73 -15.71 3.97
CA GLY A 22 12.05 -16.33 3.81
C GLY A 22 12.09 -17.30 2.63
N SER A 23 13.30 -17.64 2.18
CA SER A 23 13.51 -18.79 1.30
C SER A 23 13.87 -20.03 2.12
N SER A 24 13.29 -21.19 1.78
CA SER A 24 13.63 -22.47 2.41
C SER A 24 15.06 -22.93 2.10
N ILE A 25 15.64 -22.50 0.98
CA ILE A 25 17.00 -22.86 0.55
C ILE A 25 18.03 -21.81 1.03
N MET A 26 17.60 -20.55 1.19
CA MET A 26 18.44 -19.44 1.61
C MET A 26 17.93 -18.86 2.94
N PRO A 27 18.32 -19.41 4.09
CA PRO A 27 17.78 -19.01 5.40
C PRO A 27 18.09 -17.56 5.80
N GLN A 28 19.16 -16.99 5.26
CA GLN A 28 19.54 -15.59 5.46
C GLN A 28 18.77 -14.60 4.57
N LYS A 29 18.06 -15.10 3.54
CA LYS A 29 17.33 -14.24 2.61
C LYS A 29 15.95 -13.95 3.17
N LYS A 30 15.75 -12.71 3.63
CA LYS A 30 14.47 -12.18 4.07
C LYS A 30 13.93 -11.15 3.08
N ASN A 31 12.72 -11.38 2.57
CA ASN A 31 12.05 -10.48 1.64
C ASN A 31 11.18 -9.48 2.43
N PRO A 32 11.27 -8.17 2.18
CA PRO A 32 10.56 -7.14 2.95
C PRO A 32 9.09 -6.97 2.52
N ASP A 33 8.35 -8.05 2.31
CA ASP A 33 7.02 -8.04 1.65
C ASP A 33 6.01 -7.13 2.34
N GLY A 34 6.04 -7.01 3.68
CA GLY A 34 5.16 -6.11 4.42
C GLY A 34 5.33 -4.65 4.00
N ALA A 35 6.59 -4.20 3.85
CA ALA A 35 6.88 -2.84 3.38
C ALA A 35 6.50 -2.65 1.91
N GLU A 36 6.65 -3.68 1.07
CA GLU A 36 6.26 -3.64 -0.33
C GLU A 36 4.74 -3.56 -0.51
N LEU A 37 3.99 -4.32 0.29
CA LEU A 37 2.53 -4.30 0.29
C LEU A 37 2.00 -2.94 0.73
N ILE A 38 2.53 -2.36 1.80
CA ILE A 38 2.15 -1.01 2.25
C ILE A 38 2.40 0.03 1.14
N ARG A 39 3.57 -0.04 0.48
CA ARG A 39 3.88 0.81 -0.67
C ARG A 39 2.85 0.63 -1.79
N GLY A 40 2.50 -0.60 -2.15
CA GLY A 40 1.48 -0.90 -3.16
C GLY A 40 0.08 -0.38 -2.79
N LYS A 41 -0.33 -0.51 -1.52
CA LYS A 41 -1.64 -0.03 -1.03
C LYS A 41 -1.82 1.48 -1.12
N THR A 42 -0.73 2.25 -1.14
CA THR A 42 -0.79 3.71 -1.31
C THR A 42 -1.50 4.09 -2.62
N GLY A 43 -1.21 3.37 -3.72
CA GLY A 43 -1.88 3.62 -5.00
C GLY A 43 -3.40 3.35 -4.94
N ARG A 44 -3.82 2.33 -4.20
CA ARG A 44 -5.25 2.05 -3.97
C ARG A 44 -5.93 3.19 -3.21
N VAL A 45 -5.31 3.70 -2.15
CA VAL A 45 -5.86 4.82 -1.36
C VAL A 45 -6.03 6.07 -2.24
N TYR A 46 -5.04 6.39 -3.07
CA TYR A 46 -5.14 7.51 -4.02
C TYR A 46 -6.24 7.28 -5.06
N GLY A 47 -6.37 6.06 -5.58
CA GLY A 47 -7.46 5.70 -6.49
C GLY A 47 -8.83 5.99 -5.89
N ASN A 48 -9.08 5.54 -4.65
CA ASN A 48 -10.33 5.80 -3.95
C ASN A 48 -10.59 7.29 -3.74
N LEU A 49 -9.57 8.08 -3.38
CA LEU A 49 -9.70 9.53 -3.21
C LEU A 49 -10.11 10.23 -4.51
N PHE A 50 -9.41 9.94 -5.62
CA PHE A 50 -9.71 10.56 -6.91
C PHE A 50 -11.06 10.11 -7.48
N ALA A 51 -11.47 8.86 -7.22
CA ALA A 51 -12.81 8.40 -7.56
C ALA A 51 -13.88 9.24 -6.84
N LEU A 52 -13.77 9.39 -5.51
CA LEU A 52 -14.71 10.18 -4.73
C LEU A 52 -14.74 11.66 -5.15
N PHE A 53 -13.57 12.27 -5.38
CA PHE A 53 -13.49 13.64 -5.89
C PHE A 53 -14.21 13.81 -7.23
N THR A 54 -14.12 12.80 -8.10
CA THR A 54 -14.77 12.85 -9.42
C THR A 54 -16.29 12.71 -9.29
N VAL A 55 -16.77 11.82 -8.43
CA VAL A 55 -18.21 11.65 -8.13
C VAL A 55 -18.81 12.94 -7.55
N MET A 56 -18.11 13.56 -6.60
CA MET A 56 -18.60 14.76 -5.90
C MET A 56 -18.46 16.06 -6.70
N LYS A 57 -17.77 16.03 -7.85
CA LYS A 57 -17.46 17.25 -8.61
C LYS A 57 -18.70 17.82 -9.29
N GLY A 58 -19.23 18.90 -8.73
CA GLY A 58 -20.26 19.73 -9.38
C GLY A 58 -21.69 19.19 -9.24
N ILE A 59 -21.92 18.26 -8.31
CA ILE A 59 -23.28 17.83 -7.96
C ILE A 59 -24.05 19.00 -7.29
N PRO A 60 -25.28 19.31 -7.73
CA PRO A 60 -26.11 20.34 -7.11
C PRO A 60 -26.60 19.89 -5.74
N LEU A 61 -27.01 20.83 -4.88
CA LEU A 61 -27.70 20.48 -3.64
C LEU A 61 -29.15 20.03 -3.94
N ALA A 62 -29.77 19.12 -3.18
CA ALA A 62 -29.30 18.45 -1.96
C ALA A 62 -28.87 16.99 -2.21
N TYR A 63 -29.64 16.00 -1.79
CA TYR A 63 -29.29 14.59 -1.97
C TYR A 63 -29.40 14.15 -3.44
N ASN A 64 -28.33 13.53 -3.95
CA ASN A 64 -28.27 12.89 -5.27
C ASN A 64 -27.94 11.41 -5.12
N LYS A 65 -28.47 10.56 -6.03
CA LYS A 65 -28.23 9.12 -5.99
C LYS A 65 -26.77 8.75 -6.29
N ASP A 66 -26.05 9.61 -7.00
CA ASP A 66 -24.61 9.54 -7.25
C ASP A 66 -23.79 9.43 -5.95
N MET A 67 -24.30 9.98 -4.83
CA MET A 67 -23.65 9.88 -3.52
C MET A 67 -23.63 8.45 -2.95
N GLN A 68 -24.31 7.47 -3.57
CA GLN A 68 -24.22 6.06 -3.13
C GLN A 68 -22.84 5.44 -3.38
N GLU A 69 -22.06 6.01 -4.30
CA GLU A 69 -20.68 5.58 -4.60
C GLU A 69 -19.69 5.94 -3.49
N ASP A 70 -20.12 6.60 -2.40
CA ASP A 70 -19.28 6.96 -1.25
C ASP A 70 -18.79 5.75 -0.43
N LYS A 71 -19.48 4.61 -0.56
CA LYS A 71 -19.25 3.38 0.22
C LYS A 71 -18.59 2.26 -0.58
N GLU A 72 -18.35 2.45 -1.88
CA GLU A 72 -17.58 1.52 -2.72
C GLU A 72 -16.07 1.81 -2.67
#